data_AF-A0A2M7P4P2-F1
#
_entry.id   AF-A0A2M7P4P2-F1
#
_cell.length_a   1.000
_cell.length_b   1.000
_cell.length_c   1.000
_cell.angle_alpha   90.00
_cell.angle_beta   90.00
_cell.angle_gamma   90.00
#
_symmetry.space_group_name_H-M   'P 1'
#
loop_
_entity.id
_entity.type
_entity.pdbx_description
1 polymer ?
#
loop_
_entity_poly.entity_id
_entity_poly.type
_entity_poly.pdbx_seq_one_letter_code
_entity_poly.pdbx_strand_id
1 'polypeptide(L)'
;MAWFNELQRLGLFTSLDLHFALLMTRLAGGDIAELGLAAALVSQWRGRGHSCLPLMAVAGTVLDQEDPARPEVCCPDLDQWRGLLSRASVVGAPGDFTPLVLDQADRLYLYRYWEYEQVLANAIRARCQTLALAPDQMAR
;
A
#
# COMPACT_ATOMS: atom_id res chain seq x y z
N MET A 1 14.63 -6.57 14.01
CA MET A 1 15.71 -6.66 13.03
C MET A 1 15.82 -8.04 12.37
N ALA A 2 15.37 -9.14 12.99
CA ALA A 2 15.53 -10.49 12.39
C ALA A 2 14.83 -10.62 11.02
N TRP A 3 13.60 -10.12 10.90
CA TRP A 3 12.84 -10.12 9.64
C TRP A 3 13.53 -9.29 8.54
N PHE A 4 14.14 -8.15 8.89
CA PHE A 4 14.81 -7.27 7.93
C PHE A 4 16.00 -7.97 7.28
N ASN A 5 16.84 -8.61 8.10
CA ASN A 5 18.00 -9.36 7.61
C ASN A 5 17.58 -10.56 6.75
N GLU A 6 16.48 -11.22 7.11
CA GLU A 6 15.90 -12.30 6.31
C GLU A 6 15.49 -11.79 4.92
N LEU A 7 14.63 -10.77 4.85
CA LEU A 7 14.17 -10.20 3.59
C LEU A 7 15.33 -9.67 2.73
N GLN A 8 16.34 -9.07 3.36
CA GLN A 8 17.54 -8.61 2.67
C GLN A 8 18.33 -9.77 2.06
N ARG A 9 18.50 -10.89 2.78
CA ARG A 9 19.20 -12.08 2.27
C ARG A 9 18.46 -12.73 1.11
N LEU A 10 17.14 -12.75 1.17
CA LEU A 10 16.31 -13.32 0.10
C LEU A 10 16.36 -12.47 -1.18
N GLY A 11 16.70 -11.18 -1.10
CA GLY A 11 16.83 -10.34 -2.30
C GLY A 11 15.50 -10.14 -3.05
N LEU A 12 14.36 -10.36 -2.38
CA LEU A 12 13.01 -10.17 -2.93
C LEU A 12 12.68 -8.70 -3.19
N PHE A 13 13.34 -7.82 -2.47
CA PHE A 13 13.04 -6.40 -2.39
C PHE A 13 14.27 -5.58 -2.77
N THR A 14 14.06 -4.40 -3.37
CA THR A 14 15.17 -3.48 -3.61
C THR A 14 15.64 -2.86 -2.29
N SER A 15 16.84 -2.27 -2.30
CA SER A 15 17.33 -1.52 -1.14
C SER A 15 16.35 -0.42 -0.71
N LEU A 16 15.66 0.23 -1.66
CA LEU A 16 14.68 1.26 -1.34
C LEU A 16 13.50 0.70 -0.54
N ASP A 17 12.93 -0.42 -1.01
CA ASP A 17 11.77 -1.06 -0.39
C ASP A 17 12.08 -1.50 1.04
N LEU A 18 13.26 -2.08 1.25
CA LEU A 18 13.73 -2.52 2.57
C LEU A 18 13.92 -1.35 3.53
N HIS A 19 14.60 -0.28 3.09
CA HIS A 19 14.83 0.88 3.96
C HIS A 19 13.54 1.65 4.26
N PHE A 20 12.59 1.67 3.31
CA PHE A 20 11.26 2.21 3.57
C PHE A 20 10.52 1.37 4.63
N ALA A 21 10.53 0.04 4.51
CA ALA A 21 9.95 -0.85 5.52
C ALA A 21 10.58 -0.67 6.91
N LEU A 22 11.91 -0.53 6.96
CA LEU A 22 12.63 -0.27 8.20
C LEU A 22 12.24 1.09 8.80
N LEU A 23 12.05 2.11 7.97
CA LEU A 23 11.57 3.42 8.43
C LEU A 23 10.16 3.32 9.00
N MET A 24 9.24 2.62 8.33
CA MET A 24 7.85 2.48 8.79
C MET A 24 7.74 1.76 10.12
N THR A 25 8.45 0.65 10.29
CA THR A 25 8.49 -0.09 11.57
C THR A 25 9.11 0.76 12.69
N ARG A 26 10.22 1.46 12.40
CA ARG A 26 10.83 2.39 13.36
C ARG A 26 9.87 3.52 13.79
N LEU A 27 9.17 4.14 12.84
CA LEU A 27 8.20 5.21 13.14
C LEU A 27 6.96 4.70 13.88
N ALA A 28 6.56 3.45 13.64
CA ALA A 28 5.49 2.78 14.37
C ALA A 28 5.89 2.40 15.82
N GLY A 29 7.16 2.63 16.21
CA GLY A 29 7.65 2.37 17.57
C GLY A 29 7.91 0.89 17.87
N GLY A 30 7.98 0.02 16.86
CA GLY A 30 8.14 -1.41 17.07
C GLY A 30 8.67 -2.18 15.86
N ASP A 31 9.32 -3.30 16.15
CA ASP A 31 9.84 -4.23 15.14
C ASP A 31 8.75 -5.18 14.63
N ILE A 32 7.69 -4.60 14.05
CA ILE A 32 6.51 -5.33 13.60
C ILE A 32 6.75 -5.86 12.19
N ALA A 33 7.06 -7.15 12.07
CA ALA A 33 7.47 -7.78 10.81
C ALA A 33 6.40 -7.67 9.72
N GLU A 34 5.13 -7.82 10.07
CA GLU A 34 4.00 -7.77 9.15
C GLU A 34 3.78 -6.37 8.58
N LEU A 35 4.02 -5.32 9.38
CA LEU A 35 4.03 -3.93 8.91
C LEU A 35 5.23 -3.69 7.99
N GLY A 36 6.41 -4.20 8.36
CA GLY A 36 7.60 -4.13 7.52
C GLY A 36 7.37 -4.78 6.15
N LEU A 37 6.77 -5.97 6.13
CA LEU A 37 6.43 -6.68 4.91
C LEU A 37 5.43 -5.90 4.04
N ALA A 38 4.35 -5.38 4.64
CA ALA A 38 3.37 -4.57 3.93
C ALA A 38 3.99 -3.30 3.34
N ALA A 39 4.87 -2.63 4.09
CA ALA A 39 5.59 -1.44 3.65
C ALA A 39 6.58 -1.74 2.50
N ALA A 40 7.31 -2.87 2.57
CA ALA A 40 8.20 -3.30 1.49
C ALA A 40 7.40 -3.63 0.21
N LEU A 41 6.28 -4.34 0.34
CA LEU A 41 5.41 -4.71 -0.77
C LEU A 41 4.78 -3.50 -1.45
N VAL A 42 4.23 -2.53 -0.69
CA VAL A 42 3.63 -1.33 -1.30
C VAL A 42 4.67 -0.46 -2.01
N SER A 43 5.89 -0.37 -1.47
CA SER A 43 7.01 0.30 -2.15
C SER A 43 7.39 -0.40 -3.45
N GLN A 44 7.49 -1.74 -3.42
CA GLN A 44 7.81 -2.54 -4.60
C GLN A 44 6.73 -2.44 -5.68
N TRP A 45 5.45 -2.58 -5.31
CA TRP A 45 4.31 -2.43 -6.21
C TRP A 45 4.31 -1.05 -6.86
N ARG A 46 4.62 -0.01 -6.09
CA ARG A 46 4.85 1.32 -6.63
C ARG A 46 5.98 1.34 -7.64
N GLY A 47 7.12 0.71 -7.33
CA GLY A 47 8.25 0.59 -8.27
C GLY A 47 7.88 -0.11 -9.58
N ARG A 48 6.88 -1.01 -9.55
CA ARG A 48 6.31 -1.70 -10.72
C ARG A 48 5.22 -0.90 -11.47
N GLY A 49 4.93 0.32 -11.03
CA GLY A 49 3.97 1.22 -11.68
C GLY A 49 2.55 1.16 -11.12
N HIS A 50 2.29 0.40 -10.06
CA HIS A 50 1.00 0.40 -9.37
C HIS A 50 0.89 1.60 -8.43
N SER A 51 -0.30 2.18 -8.31
CA SER A 51 -0.53 3.29 -7.36
C SER A 51 -0.78 2.82 -5.92
N CYS A 52 -1.25 1.59 -5.76
CA CYS A 52 -1.52 0.94 -4.48
C CYS A 52 -1.19 -0.55 -4.52
N LEU A 53 -1.14 -1.14 -3.34
CA LEU A 53 -1.14 -2.58 -3.10
C LEU A 53 -2.54 -3.01 -2.63
N PRO A 54 -3.33 -3.72 -3.46
CA PRO A 54 -4.52 -4.42 -2.98
C PRO A 54 -4.06 -5.57 -2.06
N LEU A 55 -4.35 -5.48 -0.76
CA LEU A 55 -3.89 -6.48 0.21
C LEU A 55 -4.43 -7.88 -0.12
N MET A 56 -5.66 -7.96 -0.62
CA MET A 56 -6.27 -9.21 -1.10
C MET A 56 -5.46 -9.93 -2.19
N ALA A 57 -4.65 -9.22 -2.97
CA ALA A 57 -3.87 -9.83 -4.04
C ALA A 57 -2.69 -10.67 -3.53
N VAL A 58 -2.24 -10.40 -2.30
CA VAL A 58 -1.05 -11.04 -1.71
C VAL A 58 -1.34 -11.70 -0.36
N ALA A 59 -2.45 -11.39 0.30
CA ALA A 59 -2.83 -11.96 1.59
C ALA A 59 -2.88 -13.49 1.57
N GLY A 60 -2.29 -14.13 2.58
CA GLY A 60 -2.21 -15.58 2.70
C GLY A 60 -1.37 -16.29 1.64
N THR A 61 -0.67 -15.56 0.77
CA THR A 61 0.20 -16.14 -0.25
C THR A 61 1.66 -16.21 0.22
N VAL A 62 2.42 -17.13 -0.35
CA VAL A 62 3.88 -17.19 -0.16
C VAL A 62 4.54 -16.37 -1.27
N LEU A 63 5.42 -15.44 -0.89
CA LEU A 63 6.19 -14.66 -1.85
C LEU A 63 7.27 -15.54 -2.51
N ASP A 64 7.43 -15.38 -3.82
CA ASP A 64 8.52 -15.97 -4.61
C ASP A 64 8.63 -17.50 -4.51
N GLN A 65 7.58 -18.19 -4.97
CA GLN A 65 7.48 -19.66 -4.99
C GLN A 65 8.36 -20.32 -6.08
N GLU A 66 9.21 -19.56 -6.78
CA GLU A 66 9.97 -20.06 -7.92
C GLU A 66 11.22 -20.86 -7.52
N ASP A 67 11.76 -20.63 -6.32
CA ASP A 67 12.94 -21.34 -5.79
C ASP A 67 12.60 -22.14 -4.52
N PRO A 68 12.45 -23.48 -4.60
CA PRO A 68 12.12 -24.32 -3.46
C PRO A 68 13.25 -24.45 -2.43
N ALA A 69 14.47 -23.97 -2.72
CA ALA A 69 15.57 -23.93 -1.75
C ALA A 69 15.54 -22.65 -0.88
N ARG A 70 14.69 -21.69 -1.22
CA ARG A 70 14.59 -20.40 -0.54
C ARG A 70 13.58 -20.49 0.62
N PRO A 71 13.87 -19.89 1.80
CA PRO A 71 12.90 -19.75 2.88
C PRO A 71 11.61 -19.07 2.41
N GLU A 72 10.47 -19.68 2.76
CA GLU A 72 9.16 -19.12 2.45
C GLU A 72 8.89 -17.86 3.26
N VAL A 73 8.44 -16.80 2.58
CA VAL A 73 7.91 -15.60 3.22
C VAL A 73 6.41 -15.59 3.03
N CYS A 74 5.70 -16.00 4.08
CA CYS A 74 4.24 -16.01 4.09
C CYS A 74 3.68 -14.61 4.38
N CYS A 75 2.85 -14.11 3.48
CA CYS A 75 2.03 -12.95 3.75
C CYS A 75 0.94 -13.30 4.77
N PRO A 76 0.70 -12.44 5.79
CA PRO A 76 -0.44 -12.57 6.68
C PRO A 76 -1.78 -12.69 5.94
N ASP A 77 -2.74 -13.33 6.59
CA ASP A 77 -4.12 -13.33 6.10
C ASP A 77 -4.70 -11.92 6.13
N LEU A 78 -5.72 -11.70 5.30
CA LEU A 78 -6.29 -10.37 5.09
C LEU A 78 -6.79 -9.75 6.40
N ASP A 79 -7.48 -10.53 7.23
CA ASP A 79 -8.02 -10.04 8.51
C ASP A 79 -6.91 -9.71 9.51
N GLN A 80 -5.81 -10.48 9.50
CA GLN A 80 -4.63 -10.19 10.33
C GLN A 80 -3.99 -8.87 9.89
N TRP A 81 -3.78 -8.67 8.59
CA TRP A 81 -3.24 -7.41 8.10
C TRP A 81 -4.18 -6.23 8.37
N ARG A 82 -5.49 -6.38 8.16
CA ARG A 82 -6.46 -5.31 8.46
C ARG A 82 -6.39 -4.92 9.94
N GLY A 83 -6.39 -5.91 10.83
CA GLY A 83 -6.33 -5.68 12.27
C GLY A 83 -5.01 -5.06 12.74
N LEU A 84 -3.89 -5.47 12.15
CA LEU A 84 -2.56 -4.98 12.50
C LEU A 84 -2.30 -3.58 11.93
N LEU A 85 -2.55 -3.39 10.62
CA LEU A 85 -2.26 -2.14 9.92
C LEU A 85 -3.15 -1.01 10.43
N SER A 86 -4.44 -1.24 10.68
CA SER A 86 -5.34 -0.21 11.25
C SER A 86 -4.92 0.30 12.63
N ARG A 87 -4.06 -0.42 13.35
CA ARG A 87 -3.54 -0.02 14.67
C ARG A 87 -2.14 0.58 14.61
N ALA A 88 -1.46 0.48 13.47
CA ALA A 88 -0.12 1.03 13.31
C ALA A 88 -0.20 2.56 13.15
N SER A 89 0.54 3.31 13.95
CA SER A 89 0.50 4.79 13.94
C SER A 89 0.94 5.43 12.62
N VAL A 90 1.62 4.67 11.77
CA VAL A 90 2.08 5.09 10.43
C VAL A 90 1.05 4.81 9.32
N VAL A 91 -0.06 4.16 9.66
CA VAL A 91 -1.15 3.84 8.74
C VAL A 91 -2.40 4.60 9.18
N GLY A 92 -2.90 5.46 8.31
CA GLY A 92 -4.13 6.21 8.53
C GLY A 92 -5.25 5.80 7.59
N ALA A 93 -6.44 6.33 7.85
CA ALA A 93 -7.57 6.26 6.96
C ALA A 93 -7.44 7.29 5.82
N PRO A 94 -8.23 7.17 4.74
CA PRO A 94 -8.29 8.20 3.70
C PRO A 94 -8.58 9.58 4.29
N GLY A 95 -7.66 10.52 4.08
CA GLY A 95 -7.73 11.89 4.63
C GLY A 95 -6.74 12.15 5.77
N ASP A 96 -6.21 11.10 6.40
CA ASP A 96 -5.21 11.24 7.45
C ASP A 96 -3.82 11.51 6.85
N PHE A 97 -3.08 12.45 7.45
CA PHE A 97 -1.71 12.74 7.06
C PHE A 97 -0.73 11.75 7.71
N THR A 98 -0.70 10.54 7.18
CA THR A 98 0.15 9.43 7.63
C THR A 98 0.98 8.89 6.45
N PRO A 99 2.15 8.27 6.66
CA PRO A 99 2.97 7.76 5.56
C PRO A 99 2.25 6.75 4.66
N LEU A 100 1.43 5.89 5.26
CA LEU A 100 0.65 4.87 4.60
C LEU A 100 -0.83 5.15 4.79
N VAL A 101 -1.63 4.91 3.74
CA VAL A 101 -3.09 5.02 3.82
C VAL A 101 -3.70 3.67 3.51
N LEU A 102 -4.56 3.17 4.39
CA LEU A 102 -5.36 1.96 4.16
C LEU A 102 -6.82 2.37 3.96
N ASP A 103 -7.36 2.10 2.77
CA ASP A 103 -8.74 2.42 2.47
C ASP A 103 -9.72 1.28 2.85
N GLN A 104 -11.01 1.55 2.68
CA GLN A 104 -12.09 0.61 3.01
C GLN A 104 -12.16 -0.61 2.08
N ALA A 105 -11.44 -0.59 0.95
CA ALA A 105 -11.38 -1.68 -0.01
C ALA A 105 -10.09 -2.53 0.17
N ASP A 106 -9.45 -2.42 1.34
CA ASP A 106 -8.21 -3.10 1.69
C ASP A 106 -7.06 -2.80 0.70
N ARG A 107 -7.00 -1.57 0.19
CA ARG A 107 -5.87 -1.09 -0.62
C ARG A 107 -4.94 -0.25 0.23
N LEU A 108 -3.68 -0.64 0.26
CA LEU A 108 -2.60 0.06 0.95
C LEU A 108 -1.87 0.99 -0.03
N TYR A 109 -1.71 2.24 0.36
CA TYR A 109 -1.10 3.29 -0.45
C TYR A 109 0.11 3.89 0.26
N LEU A 110 1.04 4.40 -0.54
CA LEU A 110 1.88 5.52 -0.09
C LEU A 110 1.02 6.79 -0.14
N TYR A 111 1.02 7.60 0.92
CA TYR A 111 0.15 8.80 1.02
C TYR A 111 0.16 9.68 -0.23
N ARG A 112 1.35 9.96 -0.78
CA ARG A 112 1.50 10.79 -1.99
C ARG A 112 0.69 10.26 -3.18
N TYR A 113 0.63 8.95 -3.35
CA TYR A 113 -0.09 8.32 -4.47
C TYR A 113 -1.60 8.28 -4.21
N TRP A 114 -2.01 8.08 -2.96
CA TRP A 114 -3.40 8.26 -2.56
C TRP A 114 -3.89 9.69 -2.84
N GLU A 115 -3.10 10.70 -2.46
CA GLU A 115 -3.41 12.11 -2.71
C GLU A 115 -3.54 12.40 -4.22
N TYR A 116 -2.62 11.88 -5.03
CA TYR A 116 -2.70 12.03 -6.50
C TYR A 116 -3.98 11.40 -7.07
N GLU A 117 -4.37 10.22 -6.59
CA GLU A 117 -5.64 9.60 -6.98
C GLU A 117 -6.85 10.48 -6.60
N GLN A 118 -6.86 11.06 -5.39
CA GLN A 118 -7.95 11.93 -4.96
C GLN A 118 -8.03 13.21 -5.79
N VAL A 119 -6.90 13.87 -6.05
CA VAL A 119 -6.84 15.07 -6.89
C VAL A 119 -7.38 14.77 -8.28
N LEU A 120 -6.94 13.65 -8.89
CA LEU A 120 -7.40 13.24 -10.21
C LEU A 120 -8.89 12.91 -10.22
N ALA A 121 -9.37 12.09 -9.27
CA ALA A 121 -10.76 11.69 -9.18
C ALA A 121 -11.69 12.90 -8.99
N ASN A 122 -11.30 13.85 -8.14
CA ASN A 122 -12.08 15.08 -7.91
C ASN A 122 -12.11 15.96 -9.16
N ALA A 123 -10.99 16.10 -9.88
CA ALA A 123 -10.93 16.87 -11.11
C ALA A 123 -11.77 16.24 -12.24
N ILE A 124 -11.85 14.90 -12.32
CA ILE A 124 -12.73 14.20 -13.26
C ILE A 124 -14.19 14.43 -12.87
N ARG A 125 -14.54 14.21 -11.59
CA ARG A 125 -15.91 14.37 -11.09
C ARG A 125 -16.45 15.79 -11.35
N ALA A 126 -15.65 16.81 -11.10
CA ALA A 126 -16.02 18.21 -11.35
C ALA A 126 -16.38 18.45 -12.83
N ARG A 127 -15.60 17.91 -13.77
CA ARG A 127 -15.88 18.05 -15.21
C ARG A 127 -17.15 17.32 -15.63
N CYS A 128 -17.39 16.12 -15.10
CA CYS A 128 -18.62 15.38 -15.36
C CYS A 128 -19.87 16.11 -14.86
N GLN A 129 -19.78 16.80 -13.71
CA GLN A 129 -20.89 17.59 -13.17
C GLN A 129 -21.19 18.84 -14.04
N THR A 130 -20.16 19.50 -14.57
CA THR A 130 -20.34 20.63 -15.50
C THR A 130 -21.09 20.21 -16.76
N LEU A 131 -20.80 19.04 -17.32
CA LEU A 131 -21.50 18.49 -18.49
C LEU A 131 -22.97 18.15 -18.19
N ALA A 132 -23.26 17.63 -17.00
CA ALA A 132 -24.62 17.29 -16.58
C ALA A 132 -25.53 18.52 -16.33
N LEU A 133 -24.96 19.71 -16.14
CA LEU A 133 -25.69 20.97 -15.97
C LEU A 133 -25.93 21.72 -17.30
N ALA A 134 -25.36 21.24 -18.41
CA ALA A 134 -25.57 21.77 -19.76
C ALA A 134 -26.74 21.20 -20.61
N PRO A 135 -27.79 20.49 -20.11
CA PRO A 135 -28.88 20.03 -20.98
C PRO A 135 -29.77 21.12 -21.60
N ASP A 136 -29.71 22.38 -21.15
CA ASP A 136 -30.69 23.42 -21.53
C ASP A 136 -30.22 24.41 -22.62
N GLN A 137 -29.06 24.17 -23.25
CA GLN A 137 -28.50 25.09 -24.26
C GLN A 137 -28.38 24.51 -25.69
N MET A 138 -28.93 23.32 -25.97
CA MET A 138 -28.89 22.71 -27.32
C MET A 138 -30.22 22.80 -28.09
N ALA A 139 -31.11 23.72 -27.73
CA ALA A 139 -32.31 24.03 -28.51
C ALA A 139 -32.48 25.54 -28.73
N ARG A 140 -31.64 26.14 -29.56
CA ARG A 140 -31.94 27.39 -30.29
C ARG A 140 -31.31 27.36 -31.67
#